data_AF-A0A6M0GCX5-F1
#
_entry.id   AF-A0A6M0GCX5-F1
#
_cell.length_a   1.000
_cell.length_b   1.000
_cell.length_c   1.000
_cell.angle_alpha   90.00
_cell.angle_beta   90.00
_cell.angle_gamma   90.00
#
_symmetry.space_group_name_H-M   'P 1'
#
loop_
_entity.id
_entity.type
_entity.pdbx_description
1 polymer ?
#
loop_
_entity_poly.entity_id
_entity_poly.type
_entity_poly.pdbx_seq_one_letter_code
_entity_poly.pdbx_strand_id
1 'polypeptide(L)'
;MSKRTVICLAPSQPRYRILVVDDRWENRQVVSNLLTTVGFEVNEAENGQDNKMAEHLGVLYLYEELSKTKSSPQEVLTPEVLAFMPTTWIAQLHQAATQLNDTLVFRLLEQIPETHTSLAETLANLAEQLRFDRIIEFTKTTTK
;
A
#
# COMPACT_ATOMS: atom_id res chain seq x y z
N MET A 1 -28.98 -33.26 12.36
CA MET A 1 -28.91 -31.95 13.07
C MET A 1 -30.11 -31.12 12.66
N SER A 2 -30.83 -30.50 13.61
CA SER A 2 -32.00 -29.67 13.28
C SER A 2 -31.54 -28.31 12.72
N LYS A 3 -32.02 -27.97 11.52
CA LYS A 3 -31.67 -26.73 10.81
C LYS A 3 -32.37 -25.56 11.50
N ARG A 4 -31.60 -24.68 12.15
CA ARG A 4 -32.11 -23.45 12.77
C ARG A 4 -31.80 -22.27 11.85
N THR A 5 -32.78 -21.38 11.67
CA THR A 5 -32.65 -20.16 10.88
C THR A 5 -32.71 -18.96 11.80
N VAL A 6 -31.84 -17.97 11.59
CA VAL A 6 -31.86 -16.70 12.33
C VAL A 6 -32.96 -15.81 11.75
N ILE A 7 -33.78 -15.21 12.60
CA ILE A 7 -34.90 -14.35 12.20
C ILE A 7 -34.68 -12.88 12.58
N CYS A 8 -34.13 -12.61 13.77
CA CYS A 8 -33.83 -11.27 14.24
C CYS A 8 -32.88 -11.30 15.45
N LEU A 9 -32.37 -10.13 15.83
CA LEU A 9 -31.67 -9.93 17.10
C LEU A 9 -32.62 -10.00 18.31
N ALA A 10 -32.10 -10.52 19.42
CA ALA A 10 -32.84 -10.50 20.69
C ALA A 10 -33.02 -9.06 21.21
N PRO A 11 -34.10 -8.78 21.97
CA PRO A 11 -34.29 -7.47 22.60
C PRO A 11 -33.12 -7.09 23.52
N SER A 12 -32.85 -5.79 23.64
CA SER A 12 -31.81 -5.22 24.52
C SER A 12 -30.36 -5.62 24.18
N GLN A 13 -30.11 -6.10 22.96
CA GLN A 13 -28.76 -6.23 22.44
C GLN A 13 -28.16 -4.84 22.15
N PRO A 14 -26.82 -4.67 22.25
CA PRO A 14 -26.18 -3.44 21.84
C PRO A 14 -26.40 -3.20 20.34
N ARG A 15 -26.33 -1.94 19.94
CA ARG A 15 -26.57 -1.52 18.56
C ARG A 15 -25.29 -1.79 17.74
N TYR A 16 -25.34 -2.83 16.92
CA TYR A 16 -24.20 -3.25 16.10
C TYR A 16 -24.25 -2.57 14.73
N ARG A 17 -23.18 -1.82 14.40
CA ARG A 17 -22.94 -1.20 13.10
C ARG A 17 -21.99 -2.10 12.30
N ILE A 18 -22.43 -2.55 11.13
CA ILE A 18 -21.67 -3.42 10.23
C ILE A 18 -21.38 -2.65 8.94
N LEU A 19 -20.13 -2.69 8.48
CA LEU A 19 -19.75 -2.20 7.17
C LEU A 19 -19.56 -3.40 6.24
N VAL A 20 -20.33 -3.47 5.17
CA VAL A 20 -20.16 -4.46 4.10
C VAL A 20 -19.28 -3.84 3.02
N VAL A 21 -18.10 -4.42 2.83
CA VAL A 21 -17.14 -4.00 1.80
C VAL A 21 -17.05 -5.08 0.74
N ASP A 22 -17.52 -4.78 -0.47
CA ASP A 22 -17.45 -5.67 -1.63
C ASP A 22 -17.46 -4.81 -2.89
N ASP A 23 -16.59 -5.11 -3.84
CA ASP A 23 -16.42 -4.37 -5.10
C ASP A 23 -17.59 -4.64 -6.06
N ARG A 24 -18.28 -5.77 -5.91
CA ARG A 24 -19.44 -6.15 -6.71
C ARG A 24 -20.72 -5.75 -6.00
N TRP A 25 -21.45 -4.82 -6.61
CA TRP A 25 -22.70 -4.30 -6.07
C TRP A 25 -23.72 -5.40 -5.71
N GLU A 26 -23.86 -6.45 -6.53
CA GLU A 26 -24.82 -7.53 -6.27
C GLU A 26 -24.51 -8.30 -4.99
N ASN A 27 -23.23 -8.61 -4.76
CA ASN A 27 -22.80 -9.31 -3.55
C ASN A 27 -23.06 -8.45 -2.31
N ARG A 28 -22.65 -7.19 -2.39
CA ARG A 28 -22.83 -6.21 -1.32
C ARG A 28 -24.30 -6.07 -0.93
N GLN A 29 -25.17 -5.95 -1.91
CA GLN A 29 -26.61 -5.80 -1.70
C GLN A 29 -27.25 -7.05 -1.08
N VAL A 30 -26.85 -8.25 -1.50
CA VAL A 30 -27.37 -9.50 -0.91
C VAL A 30 -27.04 -9.56 0.58
N VAL A 31 -25.80 -9.25 0.96
CA VAL A 31 -25.36 -9.27 2.36
C VAL A 31 -26.01 -8.15 3.16
N SER A 32 -26.08 -6.94 2.61
CA SER A 32 -26.68 -5.76 3.23
C SER A 32 -28.16 -5.98 3.57
N ASN A 33 -28.92 -6.52 2.62
CA ASN A 33 -30.34 -6.82 2.82
C ASN A 33 -30.55 -7.91 3.88
N LEU A 34 -29.72 -8.96 3.88
CA LEU A 34 -29.79 -10.03 4.88
C LEU A 34 -29.56 -9.50 6.30
N LEU A 35 -28.50 -8.71 6.49
CA LEU A 35 -28.13 -8.17 7.81
C LEU A 35 -29.13 -7.13 8.30
N THR A 36 -29.60 -6.26 7.42
CA THR A 36 -30.64 -5.27 7.74
C THR A 36 -31.95 -5.96 8.16
N THR A 37 -32.33 -7.05 7.47
CA THR A 37 -33.52 -7.84 7.82
C THR A 37 -33.44 -8.44 9.23
N VAL A 38 -32.24 -8.86 9.65
CA VAL A 38 -32.01 -9.40 10.99
C VAL A 38 -32.03 -8.31 12.08
N GLY A 39 -31.83 -7.04 11.71
CA GLY A 39 -31.89 -5.88 12.60
C GLY A 39 -30.54 -5.22 12.90
N PHE A 40 -29.52 -5.47 12.07
CA PHE A 40 -28.24 -4.76 12.16
C PHE A 40 -28.34 -3.37 11.50
N GLU A 41 -27.54 -2.41 11.98
CA GLU A 41 -27.27 -1.20 11.20
C GLU A 41 -26.18 -1.51 10.19
N VAL A 42 -26.48 -1.31 8.91
CA VAL A 42 -25.55 -1.65 7.83
C VAL A 42 -25.16 -0.41 7.06
N ASN A 43 -23.87 -0.25 6.83
CA ASN A 43 -23.30 0.67 5.87
C ASN A 43 -22.58 -0.13 4.77
N GLU A 44 -22.46 0.45 3.59
CA GLU A 44 -21.85 -0.17 2.41
C GLU A 44 -20.66 0.64 1.93
N ALA A 45 -19.60 -0.04 1.50
CA ALA A 45 -18.48 0.58 0.79
C ALA A 45 -18.04 -0.30 -0.39
N GLU A 46 -17.65 0.35 -1.49
CA GLU A 46 -17.13 -0.32 -2.69
C GLU A 46 -15.66 -0.71 -2.55
N ASN A 47 -14.90 0.00 -1.69
CA ASN A 47 -13.50 -0.30 -1.43
C ASN A 47 -13.17 -0.25 0.08
N GLY A 48 -12.17 -1.03 0.48
CA GLY A 48 -11.77 -1.20 1.88
C GLY A 48 -10.76 -0.17 2.38
N GLN A 49 -10.75 1.05 1.83
CA GLN A 49 -9.81 2.07 2.31
C GLN A 49 -10.13 2.46 3.75
N ASP A 50 -9.10 2.56 4.60
CA ASP A 50 -9.24 2.77 6.04
C ASP A 50 -10.12 3.98 6.42
N ASN A 51 -10.09 5.04 5.62
CA ASN A 51 -10.90 6.24 5.85
C ASN A 51 -12.41 5.96 5.75
N LYS A 52 -12.82 4.97 4.95
CA LYS A 52 -14.23 4.61 4.78
C LYS A 52 -14.81 3.93 6.02
N MET A 53 -13.99 3.17 6.74
CA MET A 53 -14.42 2.57 7.99
C MET A 53 -14.70 3.62 9.08
N ALA A 54 -13.87 4.66 9.20
CA ALA A 54 -14.12 5.77 10.15
C ALA A 54 -15.44 6.48 9.83
N GLU A 55 -15.65 6.83 8.56
CA GLU A 55 -16.85 7.52 8.07
C GLU A 55 -18.12 6.71 8.36
N HIS A 56 -18.13 5.43 7.99
CA HIS A 56 -19.33 4.60 8.05
C HIS A 56 -19.58 3.96 9.41
N LEU A 57 -18.55 3.59 10.17
CA LEU A 57 -18.73 2.97 11.48
C LEU A 57 -18.69 3.99 12.62
N GLY A 58 -18.40 5.26 12.34
CA GLY A 58 -18.24 6.30 13.35
C GLY A 58 -17.18 5.92 14.38
N VAL A 59 -16.08 5.32 13.92
CA VAL A 59 -14.95 4.87 14.75
C VAL A 59 -13.81 5.86 14.64
N LEU A 60 -13.06 6.03 15.74
CA LEU A 60 -11.83 6.79 15.77
C LEU A 60 -10.65 5.83 15.80
N TYR A 61 -9.71 6.03 14.88
CA TYR A 61 -8.47 5.27 14.84
C TYR A 61 -7.45 5.89 15.77
N LEU A 62 -6.88 5.06 16.65
CA LEU A 62 -5.57 5.33 17.22
C LEU A 62 -4.56 4.63 16.32
N TYR A 63 -3.94 5.41 15.45
CA TYR A 63 -2.82 4.93 14.66
C TYR A 63 -1.62 4.82 15.59
N GLU A 64 -1.08 3.61 15.74
CA GLU A 64 0.32 3.48 16.11
C GLU A 64 1.10 4.01 14.91
N GLU A 65 1.78 5.15 15.07
CA GLU A 65 2.90 5.43 14.18
C GLU A 65 3.85 4.26 14.37
N LEU A 66 3.85 3.35 13.40
CA LEU A 66 4.96 2.45 13.19
C LEU A 66 6.15 3.35 12.91
N SER A 67 6.75 3.84 13.99
CA SER A 67 8.11 4.30 14.08
C SER A 67 9.00 3.07 13.86
N LYS A 68 8.95 2.53 12.64
CA LYS A 68 10.19 2.29 11.92
C LYS A 68 10.73 3.65 11.56
N THR A 69 11.31 4.28 12.58
CA THR A 69 12.38 5.24 12.43
C THR A 69 13.50 4.54 11.66
N LYS A 70 13.43 4.59 10.34
CA LYS A 70 14.57 5.06 9.57
C LYS A 70 14.29 6.50 9.17
N SER A 71 14.29 7.39 10.15
CA SER A 71 14.92 8.68 9.91
C SER A 71 16.43 8.42 9.79
N SER A 72 16.86 7.92 8.63
CA SER A 72 18.14 8.41 8.11
C SER A 72 17.83 9.77 7.49
N PRO A 73 18.78 10.71 7.41
CA PRO A 73 18.53 12.01 6.79
C PRO A 73 17.83 11.82 5.45
N GLN A 74 17.19 12.86 4.93
CA GLN A 74 17.24 13.04 3.49
C GLN A 74 18.73 13.08 3.13
N GLU A 75 19.35 11.91 2.97
CA GLU A 75 20.60 11.71 2.30
C GLU A 75 20.22 12.14 0.90
N VAL A 76 20.48 13.43 0.65
CA VAL A 76 20.19 14.05 -0.62
C VAL A 76 20.75 13.08 -1.63
N LEU A 77 19.88 12.46 -2.42
CA LEU A 77 20.29 11.58 -3.51
C LEU A 77 21.05 12.48 -4.47
N THR A 78 22.33 12.69 -4.19
CA THR A 78 23.18 13.50 -5.03
C THR A 78 23.70 12.59 -6.13
N PRO A 79 23.78 13.08 -7.38
CA PRO A 79 24.20 12.26 -8.52
C PRO A 79 25.57 11.61 -8.33
N GLU A 80 26.41 12.19 -7.47
CA GLU A 80 27.73 11.69 -7.10
C GLU A 80 27.67 10.30 -6.43
N VAL A 81 26.58 9.94 -5.77
CA VAL A 81 26.41 8.63 -5.11
C VAL A 81 26.24 7.51 -6.15
N LEU A 82 25.67 7.83 -7.32
CA LEU A 82 25.55 6.87 -8.42
C LEU A 82 26.82 6.74 -9.25
N ALA A 83 27.72 7.74 -9.21
CA ALA A 83 28.95 7.74 -9.99
C ALA A 83 29.93 6.60 -9.61
N PHE A 84 29.74 5.96 -8.46
CA PHE A 84 30.47 4.76 -8.06
C PHE A 84 30.02 3.51 -8.85
N MET A 85 28.83 3.54 -9.44
CA MET A 85 28.32 2.45 -10.27
C MET A 85 28.76 2.64 -11.74
N PRO A 86 28.99 1.55 -12.49
CA PRO A 86 29.28 1.64 -13.92
C PRO A 86 28.19 2.40 -14.68
N THR A 87 28.58 3.23 -15.66
CA THR A 87 27.63 3.99 -16.50
C THR A 87 26.65 3.08 -17.25
N THR A 88 27.08 1.86 -17.58
CA THR A 88 26.22 0.81 -18.14
C THR A 88 25.13 0.36 -17.17
N TRP A 89 25.45 0.23 -15.89
CA TRP A 89 24.48 -0.09 -14.85
C TRP A 89 23.49 1.05 -14.64
N ILE A 90 23.95 2.30 -14.64
CA ILE A 90 23.07 3.49 -14.53
C ILE A 90 22.10 3.57 -15.71
N ALA A 91 22.58 3.30 -16.93
CA ALA A 91 21.74 3.25 -18.12
C ALA A 91 20.71 2.12 -18.06
N GLN A 92 21.10 0.94 -17.56
CA GLN A 92 20.18 -0.18 -17.33
C GLN A 92 19.12 0.15 -16.29
N LEU A 93 19.49 0.82 -15.19
CA LEU A 93 18.55 1.27 -14.16
C LEU A 93 17.56 2.31 -14.72
N HIS A 94 18.05 3.29 -15.48
CA HIS A 94 17.20 4.27 -16.16
C HIS A 94 16.22 3.58 -17.13
N GLN A 95 16.72 2.62 -17.92
CA GLN A 95 15.89 1.87 -18.87
C GLN A 95 14.86 1.01 -18.13
N ALA A 96 15.25 0.29 -17.09
CA ALA A 96 14.35 -0.53 -16.28
C ALA A 96 13.23 0.32 -15.67
N ALA A 97 13.57 1.50 -15.12
CA ALA A 97 12.58 2.42 -14.58
C ALA A 97 11.65 3.00 -15.65
N THR A 98 12.17 3.35 -16.83
CA THR A 98 11.36 3.82 -17.97
C THR A 98 10.38 2.74 -18.46
N GLN A 99 10.80 1.48 -18.39
CA GLN A 99 9.99 0.33 -18.80
C GLN A 99 9.13 -0.25 -17.67
N LEU A 100 9.14 0.36 -16.47
CA LEU A 100 8.45 -0.15 -15.27
C LEU A 100 8.81 -1.62 -14.95
N ASN A 101 10.05 -2.02 -15.26
CA ASN A 101 10.53 -3.39 -15.08
C ASN A 101 11.13 -3.54 -13.67
N ASP A 102 10.25 -3.74 -12.70
CA ASP A 102 10.58 -3.96 -11.29
C ASP A 102 11.59 -5.10 -11.08
N THR A 103 11.41 -6.20 -11.79
CA THR A 103 12.26 -7.40 -11.71
C THR A 103 13.71 -7.08 -12.06
N LEU A 104 13.92 -6.29 -13.12
CA LEU A 104 15.25 -5.83 -13.51
C LEU A 104 15.79 -4.79 -12.54
N VAL A 105 14.95 -3.90 -11.99
CA VAL A 105 15.36 -2.94 -10.96
C VAL A 105 15.92 -3.67 -9.75
N PHE A 106 15.16 -4.59 -9.12
CA PHE A 106 15.64 -5.31 -7.93
C PHE A 106 16.90 -6.12 -8.19
N ARG A 107 17.03 -6.76 -9.36
CA ARG A 107 18.28 -7.45 -9.76
C ARG A 107 19.48 -6.49 -9.86
N LEU A 108 19.27 -5.26 -10.31
CA LEU A 108 20.32 -4.25 -10.37
C LEU A 108 20.70 -3.77 -8.96
N LEU A 109 19.75 -3.70 -8.02
CA LEU A 109 20.01 -3.34 -6.63
C LEU A 109 20.88 -4.37 -5.90
N GLU A 110 20.74 -5.65 -6.22
CA GLU A 110 21.61 -6.72 -5.68
C GLU A 110 23.08 -6.56 -6.10
N GLN A 111 23.37 -5.80 -7.15
CA GLN A 111 24.73 -5.54 -7.63
C GLN A 111 25.38 -4.35 -6.91
N ILE A 112 24.64 -3.62 -6.08
CA ILE A 112 25.17 -2.50 -5.30
C ILE A 112 26.05 -3.08 -4.17
N PRO A 113 27.30 -2.61 -4.01
CA PRO A 113 28.16 -3.06 -2.92
C PRO A 113 27.54 -2.84 -1.54
N GLU A 114 27.82 -3.74 -0.59
CA GLU A 114 27.36 -3.63 0.82
C GLU A 114 27.85 -2.35 1.51
N THR A 115 28.88 -1.68 0.98
CA THR A 115 29.32 -0.37 1.47
C THR A 115 28.31 0.76 1.20
N HIS A 116 27.34 0.52 0.31
CA HIS A 116 26.33 1.48 -0.11
C HIS A 116 24.89 0.95 0.12
N THR A 117 24.67 0.21 1.22
CA THR A 117 23.34 -0.35 1.56
C THR A 117 22.24 0.71 1.62
N SER A 118 22.54 1.93 2.09
CA SER A 118 21.57 3.05 2.12
C SER A 118 21.01 3.39 0.73
N LEU A 119 21.84 3.34 -0.31
CA LEU A 119 21.43 3.59 -1.69
C LEU A 119 20.51 2.47 -2.20
N ALA A 120 20.88 1.21 -1.96
CA ALA A 120 20.07 0.06 -2.35
C ALA A 120 18.70 0.08 -1.66
N GLU A 121 18.66 0.37 -0.36
CA GLU A 121 17.42 0.50 0.40
C GLU A 121 16.55 1.66 -0.11
N THR A 122 17.17 2.80 -0.44
CA THR A 122 16.43 3.96 -0.95
C THR A 122 15.82 3.67 -2.32
N LEU A 123 16.59 3.08 -3.24
CA LEU A 123 16.09 2.69 -4.56
C LEU A 123 15.04 1.56 -4.47
N ALA A 124 15.20 0.63 -3.54
CA ALA A 124 14.22 -0.43 -3.27
C ALA A 124 12.90 0.17 -2.78
N ASN A 125 12.94 1.08 -1.80
CA ASN A 125 11.75 1.78 -1.32
C ASN A 125 11.05 2.56 -2.43
N LEU A 126 11.80 3.23 -3.31
CA LEU A 126 11.20 3.91 -4.47
C LEU A 126 10.54 2.93 -5.43
N ALA A 127 11.15 1.78 -5.71
CA ALA A 127 10.59 0.75 -6.58
C ALA A 127 9.32 0.12 -5.98
N GLU A 128 9.33 -0.21 -4.68
CA GLU A 128 8.17 -0.75 -3.95
C GLU A 128 7.00 0.24 -3.92
N GLN A 129 7.28 1.54 -3.79
CA GLN A 129 6.29 2.61 -3.84
C GLN A 129 5.89 3.03 -5.27
N LEU A 130 6.35 2.29 -6.29
CA LEU A 130 6.12 2.58 -7.72
C LEU A 130 6.59 3.98 -8.16
N ARG A 131 7.56 4.56 -7.45
CA ARG A 131 8.17 5.88 -7.69
C ARG A 131 9.28 5.81 -8.73
N PHE A 132 8.99 5.22 -9.89
CA PHE A 132 9.94 5.13 -11.01
C PHE A 132 10.24 6.49 -11.64
N ASP A 133 9.35 7.47 -11.49
CA ASP A 133 9.56 8.88 -11.85
C ASP A 133 10.85 9.44 -11.23
N ARG A 134 11.07 9.13 -9.95
CA ARG A 134 12.25 9.59 -9.21
C ARG A 134 13.51 8.85 -9.61
N ILE A 135 13.42 7.55 -9.89
CA ILE A 135 14.56 6.75 -10.36
C ILE A 135 15.03 7.27 -11.73
N ILE A 136 14.11 7.63 -12.62
CA ILE A 136 14.41 8.22 -13.93
C ILE A 136 15.08 9.60 -13.77
N GLU A 137 14.54 10.47 -12.90
CA GLU A 137 15.12 11.79 -12.63
C GLU A 137 16.54 11.67 -12.06
N PHE A 138 16.75 10.72 -11.15
CA PHE A 138 18.02 10.49 -10.47
C PHE A 138 19.09 9.93 -11.41
N THR A 139 18.73 9.01 -12.30
CA THR A 139 19.65 8.47 -13.30
C THR A 139 19.98 9.47 -14.41
N LYS A 140 19.09 10.42 -14.72
CA LYS A 140 19.36 11.51 -15.70
C LYS A 140 20.37 12.55 -15.22
N THR A 141 20.35 12.85 -13.92
CA THR A 141 21.24 13.87 -13.34
C THR A 141 22.69 13.39 -13.20
N THR A 142 22.92 12.08 -13.19
CA THR A 142 24.27 11.48 -13.13
C THR A 142 24.98 11.48 -14.48
N THR A 143 24.24 11.44 -15.59
CA THR A 143 24.79 11.33 -16.95
C THR A 143 25.06 12.68 -17.62
N LYS A 144 25.12 13.77 -16.84
CA LYS A 144 25.27 15.14 -17.34
C LYS A 144 26.67 15.69 -17.12
#